data_AF-A0A526YDS8-F1
#
_entry.id   AF-A0A526YDS8-F1
#
_cell.length_a   1.000
_cell.length_b   1.000
_cell.length_c   1.000
_cell.angle_alpha   90.00
_cell.angle_beta   90.00
_cell.angle_gamma   90.00
#
_symmetry.space_group_name_H-M   'P 1'
#
loop_
_entity.id
_entity.type
_entity.pdbx_description
1 polymer ?
#
loop_
_entity_poly.entity_id
_entity_poly.type
_entity_poly.pdbx_seq_one_letter_code
_entity_poly.pdbx_strand_id
1 'polypeptide(L)' 'IGPLAIGNVKYKVEFGLFKRMIESEKTITLDFQEAFSLAREIAK' A
#
# COMPACT_ATOMS: atom_id res chain seq x y z
N ILE A 1 -11.73 9.52 -12.13
CA ILE A 1 -10.87 8.31 -12.07
C ILE A 1 -11.79 7.11 -12.25
N GLY A 2 -11.51 6.21 -13.20
CA GLY A 2 -12.33 5.02 -13.42
C GLY A 2 -12.03 3.90 -12.40
N PRO A 3 -12.92 2.90 -12.23
CA PRO A 3 -12.75 1.83 -11.25
C PRO A 3 -11.46 1.03 -11.46
N LEU A 4 -11.01 0.85 -12.70
CA LEU A 4 -9.75 0.17 -13.01
C LEU A 4 -8.53 0.95 -12.52
N ALA A 5 -8.55 2.28 -12.63
CA ALA A 5 -7.47 3.13 -12.14
C ALA A 5 -7.39 3.09 -10.60
N ILE A 6 -8.54 3.04 -9.91
CA ILE A 6 -8.59 2.84 -8.45
C ILE A 6 -8.06 1.44 -8.10
N GLY A 7 -8.47 0.41 -8.84
CA GLY A 7 -8.02 -0.97 -8.63
C GLY A 7 -6.50 -1.15 -8.74
N ASN A 8 -5.87 -0.46 -9.70
CA ASN A 8 -4.42 -0.46 -9.84
C ASN A 8 -3.70 0.13 -8.62
N VAL A 9 -4.20 1.25 -8.07
CA VAL A 9 -3.63 1.85 -6.85
C VAL A 9 -3.82 0.91 -5.67
N LYS A 10 -5.01 0.34 -5.48
CA LYS A 10 -5.29 -0.62 -4.41
C LYS A 10 -4.32 -1.81 -4.46
N TYR A 11 -4.16 -2.43 -5.64
CA TYR A 11 -3.25 -3.56 -5.82
C TYR A 11 -1.81 -3.22 -5.41
N LYS A 12 -1.30 -2.08 -5.87
CA LYS A 12 0.08 -1.65 -5.58
C LYS A 12 0.29 -1.32 -4.10
N VAL A 13 -0.71 -0.70 -3.45
CA VAL A 13 -0.66 -0.42 -2.00
C VAL A 13 -0.60 -1.72 -1.24
N GLU A 14 -1.53 -2.65 -1.48
CA GLU A 14 -1.60 -3.92 -0.76
C GLU A 14 -0.33 -4.76 -0.96
N PHE A 15 0.17 -4.86 -2.19
CA PHE A 15 1.47 -5.48 -2.48
C PHE A 15 2.62 -4.82 -1.71
N GLY A 16 2.68 -3.49 -1.68
CA GLY A 16 3.72 -2.75 -0.97
C GLY A 16 3.67 -2.94 0.54
N LEU A 17 2.47 -3.00 1.14
CA LEU A 17 2.31 -3.29 2.56
C LEU A 17 2.81 -4.70 2.90
N PHE A 18 2.44 -5.71 2.12
CA PHE A 18 2.97 -7.07 2.33
C PHE A 18 4.49 -7.15 2.17
N LYS A 19 5.04 -6.46 1.17
CA LYS A 19 6.48 -6.39 0.99
C LYS A 19 7.17 -5.80 2.23
N ARG A 20 6.66 -4.69 2.77
CA ARG A 20 7.17 -4.08 4.02
C ARG A 20 7.09 -5.03 5.21
N MET A 21 6.03 -5.84 5.30
CA MET A 21 5.89 -6.84 6.36
C MET A 21 6.93 -7.96 6.25
N ILE A 22 7.18 -8.47 5.04
CA ILE A 22 8.16 -9.54 4.77
C ILE A 22 9.60 -9.04 4.99
N GLU A 23 9.90 -7.81 4.59
CA GLU A 23 11.24 -7.22 4.69
C GLU A 23 11.56 -6.68 6.09
N SER A 24 10.59 -6.64 7.01
CA SER A 24 10.82 -6.11 8.35
C SER A 24 11.55 -7.12 9.23
N GLU A 25 12.59 -6.64 9.93
CA GLU A 25 13.33 -7.43 10.92
C GLU A 25 12.50 -7.74 12.18
N LYS A 26 11.38 -7.04 12.37
CA LYS A 26 10.48 -7.19 13.52
C LYS A 26 9.04 -7.27 13.04
N THR A 27 8.17 -7.89 13.84
CA THR A 27 6.74 -7.87 13.56
C THR A 27 6.24 -6.43 13.53
N ILE A 28 5.69 -6.02 12.41
CA ILE A 28 5.06 -4.71 12.22
C ILE A 28 3.57 -4.88 11.98
N THR A 29 2.79 -3.92 12.48
CA THR A 29 1.37 -3.79 12.21
C THR A 29 1.17 -2.54 11.36
N LEU A 30 0.61 -2.73 10.17
CA LEU A 30 0.31 -1.67 9.22
C LEU A 30 -1.19 -1.41 9.21
N ASP A 31 -1.58 -0.14 9.24
CA ASP A 31 -2.98 0.28 9.29
C ASP A 31 -3.34 1.22 8.12
N PHE A 32 -4.50 1.86 8.25
CA PHE A 32 -4.99 2.79 7.25
C PHE A 32 -4.06 3.98 6.99
N GLN A 33 -3.36 4.51 8.01
CA GLN A 33 -2.50 5.68 7.82
C GLN A 33 -1.31 5.33 6.92
N GLU A 34 -0.72 4.16 7.13
CA GLU A 34 0.36 3.65 6.29
C GLU A 34 -0.11 3.33 4.87
N ALA A 35 -1.27 2.67 4.75
CA ALA A 35 -1.89 2.38 3.46
C ALA A 35 -2.18 3.65 2.66
N PHE A 36 -2.72 4.69 3.33
CA PHE A 36 -3.04 5.97 2.69
C PHE A 36 -1.79 6.74 2.29
N SER A 37 -0.76 6.76 3.13
CA SER A 37 0.51 7.41 2.83
C SER A 37 1.17 6.79 1.60
N LEU A 38 1.21 5.45 1.53
CA LEU A 38 1.70 4.72 0.37
C LEU A 38 0.83 4.95 -0.88
N ALA A 39 -0.50 5.03 -0.73
CA ALA A 39 -1.40 5.34 -1.85
C ALA A 39 -1.08 6.72 -2.45
N ARG A 40 -0.77 7.71 -1.62
CA ARG A 40 -0.36 9.06 -2.07
C ARG A 40 0.99 9.07 -2.78
N GLU A 41 1.89 8.16 -2.44
CA GLU A 41 3.17 8.00 -3.15
C GLU A 41 2.96 7.37 -4.53
N ILE A 42 2.06 6.38 -4.64
CA ILE A 42 1.78 5.64 -5.88
C ILE A 42 0.93 6.46 -6.87
N ALA A 43 0.02 7.29 -6.37
CA ALA A 43 -0.92 8.06 -7.19
C ALA A 43 -0.38 9.44 -7.63
N LYS A 44 0.87 9.78 -7.29
CA LYS A 44 1.60 10.90 -7.89
C LYS A 44 1.93 10.59 -9.35
#